data_AF-A0A7X3REN5-F1
#
_entry.id   AF-A0A7X3REN5-F1
#
_cell.length_a   1.000
_cell.length_b   1.000
_cell.length_c   1.000
_cell.angle_alpha   90.00
_cell.angle_beta   90.00
_cell.angle_gamma   90.00
#
_symmetry.space_group_name_H-M   'P 1'
#
loop_
_entity.id
_entity.type
_entity.pdbx_description
1 polymer ?
#
loop_
_entity_poly.entity_id
_entity_poly.type
_entity_poly.pdbx_seq_one_letter_code
_entity_poly.pdbx_strand_id
1 'polypeptide(L)'
;MKAELQAIQAEALAAVKDVKTPDMLESLRITYFGRRGKLTDVMKGMGKLSKEERPEIGKLANEVRTTLTAAFEETTRTLHRQQQEQQFEAEAVDITLPGRKPAYGKAHPVMQTLERIEAIFRQMGFEAVTGPEVETEYYNFDALNTPADHPARDLHDTFYLTDGHLLRTHNSPVQIRAMENQSPPVRIIVPGKCYRVDYDVSH
;
A
#
# COMPACT_ATOMS: atom_id res chain seq x y z
N MET A 1 -9.09 47.69 -44.94
CA MET A 1 -8.10 46.69 -44.49
C MET A 1 -7.54 46.96 -43.09
N LYS A 2 -6.88 48.09 -42.79
CA LYS A 2 -6.33 48.35 -41.43
C LYS A 2 -7.42 48.41 -40.34
N ALA A 3 -8.49 49.18 -40.57
CA ALA A 3 -9.64 49.28 -39.66
C ALA A 3 -10.43 47.95 -39.53
N GLU A 4 -10.53 47.18 -40.63
CA GLU A 4 -11.21 45.87 -40.63
C GLU A 4 -10.45 44.82 -39.81
N LEU A 5 -9.11 44.79 -39.90
CA LEU A 5 -8.28 43.89 -39.09
C LEU A 5 -8.38 44.20 -37.59
N GLN A 6 -8.41 45.49 -37.22
CA GLN A 6 -8.61 45.92 -35.83
C GLN A 6 -10.03 45.63 -35.32
N ALA A 7 -11.05 45.80 -36.16
CA ALA A 7 -12.42 45.43 -35.83
C ALA A 7 -12.57 43.92 -35.61
N ILE A 8 -11.99 43.09 -36.48
CA ILE A 8 -11.97 41.62 -36.33
C ILE A 8 -11.23 41.21 -35.06
N GLN A 9 -10.10 41.86 -34.74
CA GLN A 9 -9.36 41.60 -33.52
C GLN A 9 -10.20 41.90 -32.27
N ALA A 10 -10.86 43.06 -32.22
CA ALA A 10 -11.70 43.46 -31.09
C ALA A 10 -12.94 42.55 -30.95
N GLU A 11 -13.61 42.22 -32.06
CA GLU A 11 -14.76 41.32 -32.08
C GLU A 11 -14.39 39.91 -31.60
N ALA A 12 -13.29 39.35 -32.12
CA ALA A 12 -12.82 38.04 -31.73
C ALA A 12 -12.37 37.99 -30.27
N LEU A 13 -11.66 39.01 -29.77
CA LEU A 13 -11.26 39.08 -28.37
C LEU A 13 -12.45 39.23 -27.41
N ALA A 14 -13.49 39.96 -27.81
CA ALA A 14 -14.73 40.03 -27.04
C ALA A 14 -15.45 38.69 -27.03
N ALA A 15 -15.63 38.08 -28.20
CA ALA A 15 -16.36 36.84 -28.33
C ALA A 15 -15.64 35.63 -27.67
N VAL A 16 -14.30 35.63 -27.61
CA VAL A 16 -13.51 34.64 -26.85
C VAL A 16 -13.77 34.71 -25.35
N LYS A 17 -14.03 35.91 -24.79
CA LYS A 17 -14.35 36.06 -23.35
C LYS A 17 -15.70 35.45 -22.96
N ASP A 18 -16.63 35.37 -23.90
CA ASP A 18 -17.98 34.84 -23.66
C ASP A 18 -18.09 33.33 -23.88
N VAL A 19 -16.99 32.66 -24.27
CA VAL A 19 -16.96 31.22 -24.49
C VAL A 19 -17.04 30.46 -23.17
N LYS A 20 -18.00 29.54 -23.08
CA LYS A 20 -18.22 28.69 -21.88
C LYS A 20 -17.96 27.21 -22.12
N THR A 21 -17.83 26.78 -23.38
CA THR A 21 -17.63 25.37 -23.71
C THR A 21 -16.56 25.19 -24.80
N PRO A 22 -15.88 24.05 -24.85
CA PRO A 22 -14.94 23.74 -25.93
C PRO A 22 -15.58 23.79 -27.33
N ASP A 23 -16.84 23.36 -27.45
CA ASP A 23 -17.58 23.39 -28.73
C ASP A 23 -17.87 24.82 -29.21
N MET A 24 -18.16 25.73 -28.28
CA MET A 24 -18.29 27.16 -28.58
C MET A 24 -16.95 27.75 -29.02
N LEU A 25 -15.84 27.33 -28.38
CA LEU A 25 -14.49 27.78 -28.77
C LEU A 25 -14.12 27.32 -30.18
N GLU A 26 -14.38 26.06 -30.51
CA GLU A 26 -14.06 25.51 -31.85
C GLU A 26 -14.93 26.14 -32.94
N SER A 27 -16.21 26.39 -32.67
CA SER A 27 -17.11 27.12 -33.58
C SER A 27 -16.59 28.54 -33.87
N LEU A 28 -16.11 29.22 -32.83
CA LEU A 28 -15.47 30.53 -32.96
C LEU A 28 -14.16 30.43 -33.74
N ARG A 29 -13.33 29.43 -33.46
CA ARG A 29 -12.05 29.21 -34.15
C ARG A 29 -12.27 29.02 -35.66
N ILE A 30 -13.29 28.24 -36.05
CA ILE A 30 -13.67 28.04 -37.45
C ILE A 30 -14.14 29.35 -38.11
N THR A 31 -14.91 30.18 -37.38
CA THR A 31 -15.45 31.45 -37.88
C THR A 31 -14.35 32.49 -38.16
N TYR A 32 -13.29 32.53 -37.33
CA TYR A 32 -12.20 33.49 -37.48
C TYR A 32 -11.03 32.95 -38.32
N PHE A 33 -10.58 31.70 -38.08
CA PHE A 33 -9.40 31.09 -38.71
C PHE A 33 -9.69 30.08 -39.82
N GLY A 34 -10.96 29.71 -40.06
CA GLY A 34 -11.32 28.71 -41.07
C GLY A 34 -10.96 29.10 -42.51
N ARG A 35 -11.16 28.17 -43.46
CA ARG A 35 -10.89 28.39 -44.90
C ARG A 35 -11.70 29.54 -45.53
N ARG A 36 -12.87 29.86 -44.95
CA ARG A 36 -13.72 31.04 -45.25
C ARG A 36 -13.90 31.92 -44.00
N GLY A 37 -12.90 31.92 -43.12
CA GLY A 37 -12.95 32.68 -41.87
C GLY A 37 -12.70 34.16 -42.13
N LYS A 38 -13.23 35.02 -41.25
CA LYS A 38 -13.11 36.49 -41.37
C LYS A 38 -11.66 36.94 -41.55
N LEU A 39 -10.70 36.32 -40.84
CA LEU A 39 -9.28 36.65 -40.96
C LEU A 39 -8.68 36.16 -42.28
N THR A 40 -9.02 34.93 -42.69
CA THR A 40 -8.55 34.32 -43.94
C THR A 40 -9.05 35.06 -45.18
N ASP A 41 -10.28 35.56 -45.16
CA ASP A 41 -10.87 36.30 -46.28
C ASP A 41 -10.27 37.71 -46.42
N VAL A 42 -9.98 38.39 -45.31
CA VAL A 42 -9.20 39.64 -45.33
C VAL A 42 -7.78 39.40 -45.85
N MET A 43 -7.15 38.27 -45.51
CA MET A 43 -5.82 37.92 -46.01
C MET A 43 -5.81 37.63 -47.53
N LYS A 44 -6.85 37.02 -48.09
CA LYS A 44 -6.98 36.84 -49.57
C LYS A 44 -7.10 38.18 -50.30
N GLY A 45 -7.69 39.20 -49.65
CA GLY A 45 -7.79 40.56 -50.18
C GLY A 45 -6.45 41.30 -50.35
N MET A 46 -5.38 40.86 -49.66
CA MET A 46 -4.06 41.49 -49.72
C MET A 46 -3.39 41.43 -51.10
N GLY A 47 -3.85 40.51 -51.97
CA GLY A 47 -3.40 40.42 -53.36
C GLY A 47 -3.67 41.69 -54.19
N LYS A 48 -4.60 42.54 -53.77
CA LYS A 48 -5.03 43.76 -54.48
C LYS A 48 -4.31 45.05 -54.04
N LEU A 49 -3.40 44.97 -53.06
CA LEU A 49 -2.69 46.14 -52.49
C LEU A 49 -1.46 46.56 -53.33
N SER A 50 -1.11 47.85 -53.24
CA SER A 50 0.10 48.46 -53.80
C SER A 50 1.39 47.86 -53.18
N LYS A 51 2.54 48.02 -53.84
CA LYS A 51 3.83 47.46 -53.35
C LYS A 51 4.25 48.11 -52.03
N GLU A 52 3.84 49.35 -51.80
CA GLU A 52 4.19 50.17 -50.65
C GLU A 52 3.33 49.86 -49.42
N GLU A 53 2.05 49.49 -49.59
CA GLU A 53 1.12 49.22 -48.47
C GLU A 53 1.09 47.75 -48.00
N ARG A 54 1.56 46.82 -48.85
CA ARG A 54 1.63 45.38 -48.53
C ARG A 54 2.44 45.04 -47.28
N PRO A 55 3.63 45.64 -47.03
CA PRO A 55 4.44 45.30 -45.85
C PRO A 55 3.79 45.70 -44.52
N GLU A 56 3.19 46.89 -44.45
CA GLU A 56 2.54 47.38 -43.22
C GLU A 56 1.29 46.57 -42.86
N ILE A 57 0.44 46.27 -43.86
CA ILE A 57 -0.78 45.49 -43.65
C ILE A 57 -0.44 44.03 -43.35
N GLY A 58 0.60 43.47 -43.95
CA GLY A 58 1.09 42.12 -43.64
C GLY A 58 1.62 41.98 -42.21
N LYS A 59 2.36 42.98 -41.73
CA LYS A 59 2.83 43.03 -40.33
C LYS A 59 1.66 43.08 -39.35
N LEU A 60 0.69 43.96 -39.59
CA LEU A 60 -0.51 44.07 -38.75
C LEU A 60 -1.36 42.79 -38.78
N ALA A 61 -1.52 42.16 -39.94
CA ALA A 61 -2.26 40.90 -40.05
C ALA A 61 -1.61 39.76 -39.27
N ASN A 62 -0.26 39.70 -39.27
CA ASN A 62 0.48 38.73 -38.45
C ASN A 62 0.35 39.04 -36.96
N GLU A 63 0.45 40.30 -36.53
CA GLU A 63 0.25 40.70 -35.13
C GLU A 63 -1.16 40.35 -34.63
N VAL A 64 -2.19 40.63 -35.43
CA VAL A 64 -3.58 40.26 -35.13
C VAL A 64 -3.73 38.75 -35.04
N ARG A 65 -3.16 38.00 -36.00
CA ARG A 65 -3.17 36.53 -35.99
C ARG A 65 -2.52 35.98 -34.72
N THR A 66 -1.32 36.44 -34.38
CA THR A 66 -0.60 35.99 -33.18
C THR A 66 -1.37 36.30 -31.90
N THR A 67 -1.94 37.51 -31.80
CA THR A 67 -2.74 37.92 -30.63
C THR A 67 -3.98 37.04 -30.45
N LEU A 68 -4.70 36.77 -31.54
CA LEU A 68 -5.88 35.93 -31.50
C LEU A 68 -5.50 34.47 -31.21
N THR A 69 -4.47 33.93 -31.84
CA THR A 69 -3.99 32.56 -31.55
C THR A 69 -3.64 32.41 -30.07
N ALA A 70 -2.92 33.36 -29.48
CA ALA A 70 -2.61 33.35 -28.05
C ALA A 70 -3.87 33.39 -27.17
N ALA A 71 -4.86 34.23 -27.51
CA ALA A 71 -6.11 34.31 -26.75
C ALA A 71 -6.94 33.00 -26.82
N PHE A 72 -6.99 32.36 -27.99
CA PHE A 72 -7.65 31.07 -28.16
C PHE A 72 -6.93 29.96 -27.41
N GLU A 73 -5.59 29.91 -27.46
CA GLU A 73 -4.79 28.93 -26.71
C GLU A 73 -4.97 29.07 -25.20
N GLU A 74 -4.95 30.31 -24.68
CA GLU A 74 -5.15 30.57 -23.26
C GLU A 74 -6.56 30.18 -22.78
N THR A 75 -7.58 30.48 -23.59
CA THR A 75 -8.97 30.10 -23.30
C THR A 75 -9.14 28.58 -23.35
N THR A 76 -8.47 27.92 -24.31
CA THR A 76 -8.44 26.45 -24.41
C THR A 76 -7.85 25.83 -23.14
N ARG A 77 -6.70 26.33 -22.68
CA ARG A 77 -6.06 25.86 -21.43
C ARG A 77 -6.96 26.06 -20.22
N THR A 78 -7.61 27.23 -20.13
CA THR A 78 -8.50 27.56 -19.02
C THR A 78 -9.70 26.63 -18.96
N LEU A 79 -10.38 26.40 -20.09
CA LEU A 79 -11.53 25.48 -20.15
C LEU A 79 -11.14 24.04 -19.84
N HIS A 80 -9.99 23.57 -20.36
CA HIS A 80 -9.50 22.23 -20.03
C HIS A 80 -9.18 22.09 -18.54
N ARG A 81 -8.54 23.09 -17.92
CA ARG A 81 -8.26 23.07 -16.48
C ARG A 81 -9.55 23.02 -15.66
N GLN A 82 -10.55 23.82 -16.01
CA GLN A 82 -11.85 23.82 -15.33
C GLN A 82 -12.57 22.47 -15.45
N GLN A 83 -12.57 21.85 -16.64
CA GLN A 83 -13.14 20.52 -16.83
C GLN A 83 -12.41 19.46 -15.99
N GLN A 84 -11.09 19.55 -15.93
CA GLN A 84 -10.27 18.61 -15.16
C GLN A 84 -10.48 18.78 -13.64
N GLU A 85 -10.56 20.01 -13.14
CA GLU A 85 -10.89 20.31 -11.74
C GLU A 85 -12.28 19.76 -11.36
N GLN A 86 -13.29 19.95 -12.21
CA GLN A 86 -14.62 19.38 -12.00
C GLN A 86 -14.59 17.84 -11.98
N GLN A 87 -13.82 17.22 -12.86
CA GLN A 87 -13.66 15.77 -12.88
C GLN A 87 -13.00 15.27 -11.58
N PHE A 88 -11.95 15.95 -11.10
CA PHE A 88 -11.29 15.60 -9.85
C PHE A 88 -12.19 15.75 -8.62
N GLU A 89 -13.03 16.79 -8.58
CA GLU A 89 -14.02 16.96 -7.50
C GLU A 89 -15.09 15.86 -7.55
N ALA A 90 -15.55 15.47 -8.73
CA ALA A 90 -16.54 14.41 -8.90
C ALA A 90 -15.98 13.01 -8.55
N GLU A 91 -14.69 12.78 -8.85
CA GLU A 91 -13.99 11.53 -8.56
C GLU A 91 -13.29 11.55 -7.18
N ALA A 92 -13.48 12.60 -6.39
CA ALA A 92 -12.88 12.72 -5.07
C ALA A 92 -13.41 11.60 -4.15
N VAL A 93 -12.50 10.76 -3.68
CA VAL A 93 -12.79 9.69 -2.74
C VAL A 93 -12.18 10.01 -1.37
N ASP A 94 -12.86 9.58 -0.31
CA ASP A 94 -12.30 9.66 1.03
C ASP A 94 -11.18 8.61 1.20
N ILE A 95 -9.94 9.08 1.13
CA ILE A 95 -8.73 8.28 1.29
C ILE A 95 -8.52 7.76 2.73
N THR A 96 -9.29 8.26 3.71
CA THR A 96 -9.20 7.81 5.11
C THR A 96 -10.05 6.58 5.40
N LEU A 97 -10.93 6.20 4.48
CA LEU A 97 -11.77 5.02 4.64
C LEU A 97 -10.92 3.73 4.75
N PRO A 98 -11.29 2.80 5.66
CA PRO A 98 -10.64 1.50 5.73
C PRO A 98 -10.75 0.76 4.39
N GLY A 99 -9.60 0.47 3.79
CA GLY A 99 -9.54 -0.35 2.58
C GLY A 99 -10.00 -1.78 2.81
N ARG A 100 -10.33 -2.47 1.72
CA ARG A 100 -10.68 -3.91 1.75
C ARG A 100 -9.40 -4.72 2.02
N LYS A 101 -9.30 -5.32 3.20
CA LYS A 101 -8.12 -6.09 3.64
C LYS A 101 -8.47 -7.55 3.93
N PRO A 102 -7.58 -8.50 3.64
CA PRO A 102 -7.73 -9.86 4.14
C PRO A 102 -7.60 -9.88 5.67
N ALA A 103 -8.25 -10.84 6.32
CA ALA A 103 -8.06 -11.08 7.75
C ALA A 103 -6.66 -11.68 7.99
N TYR A 104 -5.90 -11.10 8.91
CA TYR A 104 -4.63 -11.68 9.37
C TYR A 104 -4.88 -12.65 10.53
N GLY A 105 -4.15 -13.77 10.52
CA GLY A 105 -4.08 -14.67 11.67
C GLY A 105 -3.33 -14.04 12.84
N LYS A 106 -3.49 -14.62 14.03
CA LYS A 106 -2.73 -14.24 15.24
C LYS A 106 -2.02 -15.47 15.78
N ALA A 107 -0.79 -15.29 16.25
CA ALA A 107 -0.07 -16.33 16.97
C ALA A 107 -0.76 -16.63 18.31
N HIS A 108 -0.75 -17.89 18.74
CA HIS A 108 -1.32 -18.28 20.02
C HIS A 108 -0.56 -17.62 21.19
N PRO A 109 -1.21 -17.10 22.24
CA PRO A 109 -0.53 -16.39 23.33
C PRO A 109 0.58 -17.20 24.03
N VAL A 110 0.37 -18.51 24.18
CA VAL A 110 1.39 -19.43 24.73
C VAL A 110 2.62 -19.49 23.83
N MET A 111 2.44 -19.54 22.51
CA MET A 111 3.56 -19.56 21.56
C MET A 111 4.33 -18.24 21.58
N GLN A 112 3.63 -17.10 21.63
CA GLN A 112 4.28 -15.79 21.75
C GLN A 112 5.12 -15.68 23.02
N THR A 113 4.62 -16.21 24.13
CA THR A 113 5.34 -16.24 25.42
C THR A 113 6.56 -17.16 25.34
N LEU A 114 6.39 -18.35 24.75
CA LEU A 114 7.45 -19.32 24.56
C LEU A 114 8.58 -18.75 23.68
N GLU A 115 8.25 -18.19 22.52
CA GLU A 115 9.19 -17.56 21.60
C GLU A 115 9.97 -16.43 22.28
N ARG A 116 9.30 -15.63 23.12
CA ARG A 116 9.95 -14.57 23.90
C ARG A 116 10.95 -15.13 24.91
N ILE A 117 10.58 -16.18 25.65
CA ILE A 117 11.47 -16.84 26.60
C ILE A 117 12.68 -17.42 25.86
N GLU A 118 12.45 -18.16 24.77
CA GLU A 118 13.52 -18.72 23.95
C GLU A 118 14.48 -17.65 23.43
N ALA A 119 13.96 -16.52 22.95
CA ALA A 119 14.77 -15.43 22.45
C ALA A 119 15.72 -14.86 23.53
N ILE A 120 15.24 -14.71 24.76
CA ILE A 120 16.05 -14.21 25.89
C ILE A 120 17.19 -15.19 26.19
N PHE A 121 16.89 -16.48 26.33
CA PHE A 121 17.88 -17.49 26.67
C PHE A 121 18.88 -17.76 25.53
N ARG A 122 18.44 -17.67 24.28
CA ARG A 122 19.31 -17.77 23.11
C ARG A 122 20.38 -16.67 23.10
N GLN A 123 20.03 -15.44 23.52
CA GLN A 123 21.01 -14.35 23.68
C GLN A 123 22.05 -14.62 24.76
N MET A 124 21.73 -15.47 25.75
CA MET A 124 22.64 -15.91 26.80
C MET A 124 23.48 -17.15 26.42
N GLY A 125 23.31 -17.66 25.19
CA GLY A 125 24.01 -18.84 24.69
C GLY A 125 23.42 -20.18 25.13
N PHE A 126 22.12 -20.21 25.47
CA PHE A 126 21.39 -21.46 25.67
C PHE A 126 20.81 -21.99 24.34
N GLU A 127 20.81 -23.31 24.19
CA GLU A 127 20.19 -24.00 23.06
C GLU A 127 18.78 -24.49 23.43
N ALA A 128 17.82 -24.36 22.51
CA ALA A 128 16.48 -24.91 22.71
C ALA A 128 16.43 -26.35 22.21
N VAL A 129 16.13 -27.29 23.10
CA VAL A 129 16.09 -28.73 22.79
C VAL A 129 14.67 -29.25 23.06
N THR A 130 14.17 -30.10 22.17
CA THR A 130 12.87 -30.75 22.31
C THR A 130 13.03 -32.27 22.39
N GLY A 131 12.05 -32.94 22.99
CA GLY A 131 12.03 -34.40 23.06
C GLY A 131 10.61 -34.96 23.06
N PRO A 132 10.48 -36.29 23.16
CA PRO A 132 9.19 -36.97 23.06
C PRO A 132 8.25 -36.59 24.21
N GLU A 133 6.95 -36.61 23.94
CA GLU A 133 5.90 -36.34 24.94
C GLU A 133 5.47 -37.60 25.69
N VAL A 134 5.57 -38.76 25.04
CA VAL A 134 5.44 -40.08 25.66
C VAL A 134 6.82 -40.49 26.17
N GLU A 135 6.91 -40.81 27.46
CA GLU A 135 8.16 -41.15 28.14
C GLU A 135 8.04 -42.45 28.94
N THR A 136 9.19 -42.97 29.36
CA THR A 136 9.26 -44.08 30.32
C THR A 136 9.30 -43.56 31.76
N GLU A 137 8.94 -44.40 32.73
CA GLU A 137 9.08 -44.07 34.15
C GLU A 137 10.52 -43.70 34.52
N TYR A 138 11.51 -44.34 33.86
CA TYR A 138 12.91 -44.06 34.11
C TYR A 138 13.27 -42.60 33.83
N TYR A 139 12.95 -42.09 32.63
CA TYR A 139 13.30 -40.72 32.27
C TYR A 139 12.42 -39.67 32.95
N ASN A 140 11.14 -39.98 33.20
CA ASN A 140 10.22 -39.06 33.86
C ASN A 140 10.38 -39.02 35.37
N PHE A 141 10.95 -40.04 36.02
CA PHE A 141 11.06 -40.06 37.47
C PHE A 141 12.38 -40.65 38.01
N ASP A 142 12.78 -41.87 37.66
CA ASP A 142 13.93 -42.54 38.29
C ASP A 142 15.23 -41.73 38.15
N ALA A 143 15.52 -41.27 36.93
CA ALA A 143 16.70 -40.48 36.62
C ALA A 143 16.70 -39.08 37.30
N LEU A 144 15.55 -38.67 37.84
CA LEU A 144 15.36 -37.43 38.61
C LEU A 144 15.34 -37.71 40.13
N ASN A 145 15.89 -38.86 40.55
CA ASN A 145 15.97 -39.26 41.95
C ASN A 145 14.60 -39.32 42.65
N THR A 146 13.57 -39.68 41.91
CA THR A 146 12.19 -39.79 42.40
C THR A 146 11.80 -41.26 42.30
N PRO A 147 12.09 -42.14 43.27
CA PRO A 147 11.82 -43.59 43.18
C PRO A 147 10.32 -43.96 43.20
N ALA A 148 9.99 -45.23 42.99
CA ALA A 148 8.60 -45.73 42.86
C ALA A 148 7.71 -45.46 44.09
N ASP A 149 8.29 -45.43 45.29
CA ASP A 149 7.63 -45.15 46.56
C ASP A 149 7.56 -43.65 46.90
N HIS A 150 8.08 -42.78 46.02
CA HIS A 150 8.10 -41.35 46.25
C HIS A 150 6.70 -40.72 46.07
N PRO A 151 6.21 -39.90 47.01
CA PRO A 151 4.88 -39.28 46.92
C PRO A 151 4.64 -38.45 45.65
N ALA A 152 5.70 -37.89 45.05
CA ALA A 152 5.61 -37.16 43.79
C ALA A 152 5.27 -38.02 42.55
N ARG A 153 5.24 -39.36 42.67
CA ARG A 153 4.78 -40.28 41.62
C ARG A 153 3.31 -40.64 41.72
N ASP A 154 2.53 -39.92 42.53
CA ASP A 154 1.12 -40.24 42.73
C ASP A 154 0.41 -40.46 41.39
N LEU A 155 -0.30 -41.59 41.29
CA LEU A 155 -1.04 -42.02 40.10
C LEU A 155 -2.07 -40.97 39.67
N HIS A 156 -2.52 -40.15 40.61
CA HIS A 156 -3.49 -39.10 40.38
C HIS A 156 -3.00 -37.96 39.48
N ASP A 157 -1.69 -37.75 39.32
CA ASP A 157 -1.16 -36.60 38.55
C ASP A 157 -0.55 -37.00 37.20
N THR A 158 -0.51 -38.28 36.86
CA THR A 158 0.20 -38.81 35.69
C THR A 158 -0.69 -39.64 34.79
N PHE A 159 -0.69 -39.34 33.49
CA PHE A 159 -1.36 -40.18 32.49
C PHE A 159 -0.50 -41.39 32.13
N TYR A 160 -0.84 -42.55 32.69
CA TYR A 160 -0.24 -43.83 32.31
C TYR A 160 -0.90 -44.42 31.05
N LEU A 161 -0.09 -45.00 30.18
CA LEU A 161 -0.50 -45.68 28.95
C LEU A 161 -0.52 -47.21 29.18
N THR A 162 -1.29 -47.92 28.35
CA THR A 162 -1.54 -49.36 28.51
C THR A 162 -0.31 -50.24 28.31
N ASP A 163 0.74 -49.71 27.70
CA ASP A 163 1.99 -50.41 27.38
C ASP A 163 3.12 -50.14 28.39
N GLY A 164 2.79 -49.49 29.52
CA GLY A 164 3.76 -49.14 30.58
C GLY A 164 4.50 -47.82 30.36
N HIS A 165 4.21 -47.09 29.28
CA HIS A 165 4.66 -45.72 29.11
C HIS A 165 3.74 -44.72 29.82
N LEU A 166 4.13 -43.44 29.84
CA LEU A 166 3.32 -42.35 30.38
C LEU A 166 3.45 -41.09 29.51
N LEU A 167 2.51 -40.16 29.64
CA LEU A 167 2.70 -38.80 29.14
C LEU A 167 3.52 -37.99 30.15
N ARG A 168 4.57 -37.31 29.69
CA ARG A 168 5.51 -36.61 30.57
C ARG A 168 4.81 -35.51 31.39
N THR A 169 5.13 -35.47 32.68
CA THR A 169 4.54 -34.49 33.64
C THR A 169 5.30 -33.16 33.68
N HIS A 170 6.50 -33.14 33.11
CA HIS A 170 7.43 -32.02 33.01
C HIS A 170 8.46 -32.28 31.90
N ASN A 171 9.22 -31.27 31.49
CA ASN A 171 10.21 -31.38 30.41
C ASN A 171 11.60 -31.88 30.85
N SER A 172 11.78 -32.24 32.12
CA SER A 172 13.03 -32.81 32.66
C SER A 172 13.54 -34.10 31.99
N PRO A 173 12.72 -35.01 31.42
CA PRO A 173 13.21 -36.16 30.66
C PRO A 173 14.20 -35.79 29.56
N VAL A 174 13.94 -34.70 28.85
CA VAL A 174 14.81 -34.21 27.78
C VAL A 174 16.13 -33.69 28.33
N GLN A 175 16.13 -33.15 29.55
CA GLN A 175 17.36 -32.70 30.22
C GLN A 175 18.26 -33.89 30.54
N ILE A 176 17.71 -34.98 31.06
CA ILE A 176 18.44 -36.24 31.29
C ILE A 176 19.04 -36.75 29.98
N ARG A 177 18.22 -36.86 28.93
CA ARG A 177 18.67 -37.32 27.61
C ARG A 177 19.77 -36.42 27.04
N ALA A 178 19.67 -35.10 27.21
CA ALA A 178 20.71 -34.19 26.76
C ALA A 178 22.03 -34.41 27.52
N MET A 179 21.98 -34.57 28.85
CA MET A 179 23.16 -34.82 29.67
C MET A 179 23.78 -36.22 29.44
N GLU A 180 23.00 -37.23 29.05
CA GLU A 180 23.52 -38.54 28.66
C GLU A 180 24.26 -38.49 27.32
N ASN A 181 23.86 -37.61 26.40
CA ASN A 181 24.43 -37.50 25.06
C ASN A 181 25.46 -36.38 24.91
N GLN A 182 25.63 -35.52 25.91
CA GLN A 182 26.54 -34.37 25.88
C GLN A 182 27.30 -34.22 27.20
N SER A 183 28.62 -34.19 27.12
CA SER A 183 29.48 -33.85 28.26
C SER A 183 29.40 -32.35 28.61
N PRO A 184 29.56 -31.97 29.88
CA PRO A 184 29.62 -30.56 30.29
C PRO A 184 30.68 -29.74 29.53
N PRO A 185 30.43 -28.44 29.28
CA PRO A 185 29.28 -27.65 29.75
C PRO A 185 28.00 -27.88 28.92
N VAL A 186 26.85 -28.00 29.60
CA VAL A 186 25.51 -28.08 29.00
C VAL A 186 24.73 -26.81 29.31
N ARG A 187 24.19 -26.12 28.30
CA ARG A 187 23.36 -24.92 28.43
C ARG A 187 22.14 -25.04 27.53
N ILE A 188 21.06 -25.58 28.06
CA ILE A 188 19.84 -25.86 27.30
C ILE A 188 18.60 -25.28 27.97
N ILE A 189 17.60 -24.96 27.17
CA ILE A 189 16.22 -24.78 27.60
C ILE A 189 15.35 -25.83 26.91
N VAL A 190 14.34 -26.33 27.61
CA VAL A 190 13.48 -27.40 27.08
C VAL A 190 12.03 -26.92 27.02
N PRO A 191 11.64 -26.25 25.93
CA PRO A 191 10.24 -25.94 25.66
C PRO A 191 9.48 -27.21 25.26
N GLY A 192 8.20 -27.31 25.67
CA GLY A 192 7.39 -28.47 25.32
C GLY A 192 6.13 -28.60 26.16
N LYS A 193 5.17 -29.37 25.64
CA LYS A 193 3.93 -29.71 26.36
C LYS A 193 4.20 -30.68 27.50
N CYS A 194 3.41 -30.56 28.56
CA CYS A 194 3.40 -31.50 29.68
C CYS A 194 1.94 -31.82 30.01
N TYR A 195 1.73 -32.97 30.64
CA TYR A 195 0.40 -33.51 30.86
C TYR A 195 0.26 -33.90 32.33
N ARG A 196 -0.83 -33.45 32.95
CA ARG A 196 -1.22 -33.81 34.31
C ARG A 196 -2.72 -34.07 34.35
N VAL A 197 -3.13 -35.03 35.16
CA VAL A 197 -4.56 -35.36 35.34
C VAL A 197 -5.14 -34.40 36.38
N ASP A 198 -5.22 -33.13 36.01
CA ASP A 198 -5.82 -32.08 36.82
C ASP A 198 -6.71 -31.24 35.91
N TYR A 199 -7.89 -30.85 36.40
CA TYR A 199 -8.84 -30.09 35.60
C TYR A 199 -9.67 -29.17 36.50
N ASP A 200 -9.25 -27.92 36.57
CA ASP A 200 -10.00 -26.85 37.20
C ASP A 200 -9.81 -25.52 36.43
N VAL A 201 -10.13 -24.37 37.03
CA VAL A 201 -10.01 -23.08 36.32
C VAL A 201 -8.54 -22.66 36.14
N SER A 202 -7.65 -23.18 36.97
CA SER A 202 -6.21 -22.92 37.00
C SER A 202 -5.35 -24.07 36.45
N HIS A 203 -5.93 -25.26 36.22
CA HIS A 203 -5.26 -26.48 35.80
C HIS A 203 -5.90 -27.09 34.55
#